data_AF-A0A6G8ALC4-F1
#
_entry.id   AF-A0A6G8ALC4-F1
#
_cell.length_a   1.000
_cell.length_b   1.000
_cell.length_c   1.000
_cell.angle_alpha   90.00
_cell.angle_beta   90.00
_cell.angle_gamma   90.00
#
_symmetry.space_group_name_H-M   'P 1'
#
loop_
_entity.id
_entity.type
_entity.pdbx_description
1 polymer ?
#
loop_
_entity_poly.entity_id
_entity_poly.type
_entity_poly.pdbx_seq_one_letter_code
_entity_poly.pdbx_strand_id
1 'polypeptide(L)'
;MKTIGFIIMLIFGISGLLVGFSIKNMADLLLVVMCICLFLLGLMMWRKRTFGALTKTSAIIMAIASVLLFSAVLPDANELDSKPHKETAVKDKLTKEKSKEETIEFETEETVEKIEETELTESEETFADEIPQTLPEMVVLVGNANSHVYHAPDCEGVINIKEKNRVYLSSVEEAEKLGMTPAGDCQPAEFN
;
A
#
# COMPACT_ATOMS: atom_id res chain seq x y z
N MET A 1 -6.59 15.70 -0.79
CA MET A 1 -7.62 15.03 0.07
C MET A 1 -7.37 13.53 0.31
N LYS A 2 -6.67 12.80 -0.57
CA LYS A 2 -6.45 11.34 -0.39
C LYS A 2 -5.52 10.94 0.77
N THR A 3 -4.60 11.82 1.18
CA THR A 3 -3.63 11.59 2.27
C THR A 3 -4.24 11.76 3.66
N ILE A 4 -5.20 12.67 3.83
CA ILE A 4 -5.80 12.99 5.14
C ILE A 4 -6.62 11.80 5.67
N GLY A 5 -7.38 11.12 4.82
CA GLY A 5 -8.18 9.95 5.24
C GLY A 5 -7.32 8.77 5.70
N PHE A 6 -6.15 8.57 5.08
CA PHE A 6 -5.20 7.53 5.48
C PHE A 6 -4.57 7.83 6.85
N ILE A 7 -4.19 9.09 7.09
CA ILE A 7 -3.61 9.54 8.37
C ILE A 7 -4.64 9.38 9.51
N ILE A 8 -5.91 9.73 9.27
CA ILE A 8 -6.97 9.56 10.27
C ILE A 8 -7.18 8.08 10.62
N MET A 9 -7.27 7.18 9.62
CA MET A 9 -7.39 5.74 9.83
C MET A 9 -6.21 5.15 10.62
N LEU A 10 -4.98 5.60 10.35
CA LEU A 10 -3.79 5.20 11.09
C LEU A 10 -3.85 5.63 12.55
N ILE A 11 -4.23 6.90 12.80
CA ILE A 11 -4.34 7.45 14.15
C ILE A 11 -5.39 6.69 14.96
N PHE A 12 -6.57 6.42 14.39
CA PHE A 12 -7.62 5.66 15.08
C PHE A 12 -7.23 4.20 15.33
N GLY A 13 -6.57 3.54 14.37
CA GLY A 13 -6.09 2.16 14.54
C GLY A 13 -5.02 2.04 15.64
N ILE A 14 -4.05 2.97 15.66
CA ILE A 14 -2.96 2.97 16.66
C ILE A 14 -3.49 3.38 18.04
N SER A 15 -4.39 4.38 18.11
CA SER A 15 -4.97 4.83 19.37
C SER A 15 -5.86 3.75 20.01
N GLY A 16 -6.60 2.99 19.20
CA GLY A 16 -7.38 1.84 19.69
C GLY A 16 -6.50 0.72 20.27
N LEU A 17 -5.32 0.50 19.69
CA LEU A 17 -4.33 -0.45 20.22
C LEU A 17 -3.71 0.02 21.54
N LEU A 18 -3.45 1.33 21.68
CA LEU A 18 -2.75 1.88 22.84
C LEU A 18 -3.63 2.08 24.07
N VAL A 19 -4.93 2.37 23.91
CA VAL A 19 -5.79 2.77 25.03
C VAL A 19 -6.46 1.57 25.74
N GLY A 20 -6.52 0.38 25.11
CA GLY A 20 -7.43 -0.68 25.57
C GLY A 20 -6.81 -1.92 26.23
N PHE A 21 -5.58 -2.31 25.91
CA PHE A 21 -5.13 -3.68 26.20
C PHE A 21 -4.15 -3.77 27.37
N SER A 22 -4.70 -3.94 28.56
CA SER A 22 -3.96 -4.52 29.69
C SER A 22 -3.85 -6.03 29.43
N ILE A 23 -2.83 -6.45 28.67
CA ILE A 23 -2.60 -7.85 28.27
C ILE A 23 -2.31 -8.67 29.52
N LYS A 24 -3.35 -9.27 30.11
CA LYS A 24 -3.22 -10.15 31.28
C LYS A 24 -3.28 -11.61 30.88
N ASN A 25 -3.91 -11.93 29.75
CA ASN A 25 -4.12 -13.30 29.29
C ASN A 25 -3.62 -13.52 27.85
N MET A 26 -3.22 -14.75 27.53
CA MET A 26 -2.81 -15.15 26.18
C MET A 26 -3.94 -15.00 25.14
N ALA A 27 -5.20 -15.09 25.58
CA ALA A 27 -6.36 -14.85 24.73
C ALA A 27 -6.44 -13.39 24.26
N ASP A 28 -6.08 -12.44 25.13
CA ASP A 28 -6.05 -11.01 24.80
C ASP A 28 -4.97 -10.73 23.75
N LEU A 29 -3.82 -11.38 23.89
CA LEU A 29 -2.73 -11.28 22.91
C LEU A 29 -3.14 -11.85 21.55
N LEU A 30 -3.77 -13.03 21.51
CA LEU A 30 -4.27 -13.62 20.25
C LEU A 30 -5.31 -12.73 19.58
N LEU A 31 -6.20 -12.10 20.36
CA LEU A 31 -7.20 -11.17 19.84
C LEU A 31 -6.53 -9.92 19.23
N VAL A 32 -5.52 -9.35 19.88
CA VAL A 32 -4.75 -8.22 19.34
C VAL A 32 -4.04 -8.61 18.04
N VAL A 33 -3.40 -9.77 18.00
CA VAL A 33 -2.74 -10.28 16.78
C VAL A 33 -3.74 -10.46 15.64
N MET A 34 -4.91 -11.04 15.91
CA MET A 34 -5.97 -11.16 14.91
C MET A 34 -6.46 -9.80 14.41
N CYS A 35 -6.65 -8.83 15.30
CA CYS A 35 -7.03 -7.46 14.92
C CYS A 35 -5.99 -6.80 14.01
N ILE A 36 -4.70 -6.96 14.31
CA ILE A 36 -3.61 -6.46 13.46
C ILE A 36 -3.64 -7.15 12.09
N CYS A 37 -3.79 -8.48 12.04
CA CYS A 37 -3.86 -9.22 10.78
C CYS A 37 -5.04 -8.75 9.91
N LEU A 38 -6.24 -8.60 10.49
CA LEU A 38 -7.40 -8.10 9.77
C LEU A 38 -7.22 -6.67 9.27
N PHE A 39 -6.55 -5.82 10.06
CA PHE A 39 -6.22 -4.45 9.65
C PHE A 39 -5.25 -4.44 8.45
N LEU A 40 -4.19 -5.24 8.49
CA LEU A 40 -3.23 -5.36 7.39
C LEU A 40 -3.89 -5.91 6.11
N LEU A 41 -4.77 -6.90 6.23
CA LEU A 41 -5.57 -7.40 5.09
C LEU A 41 -6.48 -6.30 4.52
N GLY A 42 -7.08 -5.49 5.39
CA GLY A 42 -7.84 -4.30 5.00
C GLY A 42 -6.98 -3.30 4.22
N LEU A 43 -5.75 -3.04 4.65
CA LEU A 43 -4.80 -2.18 3.94
C LEU A 43 -4.38 -2.75 2.58
N MET A 44 -4.13 -4.07 2.50
CA MET A 44 -3.79 -4.73 1.23
C MET A 44 -4.95 -4.66 0.24
N MET A 45 -6.18 -4.85 0.73
CA MET A 45 -7.38 -4.68 -0.08
C MET A 45 -7.58 -3.21 -0.47
N TRP A 46 -7.33 -2.25 0.42
CA TRP A 46 -7.38 -0.83 0.10
C TRP A 46 -6.38 -0.46 -1.00
N ARG A 47 -5.14 -0.94 -0.90
CA ARG A 47 -4.08 -0.69 -1.89
C ARG A 47 -4.45 -1.22 -3.27
N LYS A 48 -5.15 -2.35 -3.34
CA LYS A 48 -5.64 -2.92 -4.62
C LYS A 48 -6.93 -2.27 -5.13
N ARG A 49 -7.67 -1.52 -4.30
CA ARG A 49 -9.01 -0.99 -4.60
C ARG A 49 -9.04 0.45 -5.08
N THR A 50 -7.89 1.06 -5.39
CA THR A 50 -7.80 2.43 -5.93
C THR A 50 -7.98 2.55 -7.44
N PHE A 51 -8.45 1.49 -8.12
CA PHE A 51 -8.81 1.53 -9.54
C PHE A 51 -10.30 1.19 -9.74
N GLY A 52 -11.08 2.18 -10.17
CA GLY A 52 -12.44 1.99 -10.69
C GLY A 52 -13.57 2.44 -9.75
N ALA A 53 -14.59 3.06 -10.32
CA ALA A 53 -15.74 3.74 -9.71
C ALA A 53 -16.67 2.90 -8.80
N LEU A 54 -16.21 1.75 -8.31
CA LEU A 54 -16.95 0.72 -7.57
C LEU A 54 -16.81 0.84 -6.04
N THR A 55 -16.46 2.02 -5.51
CA THR A 55 -16.24 2.25 -4.07
C THR A 55 -17.40 2.95 -3.36
N LYS A 56 -18.32 3.57 -4.10
CA LYS A 56 -19.50 4.21 -3.50
C LYS A 56 -20.53 3.20 -3.00
N THR A 57 -20.66 2.05 -3.67
CA THR A 57 -21.60 0.99 -3.28
C THR A 57 -21.10 0.18 -2.08
N SER A 58 -19.79 -0.07 -1.98
CA SER A 58 -19.25 -0.87 -0.86
C SER A 58 -19.32 -0.15 0.49
N ALA A 59 -19.19 1.18 0.50
CA ALA A 59 -19.33 1.96 1.74
C ALA A 59 -20.77 1.89 2.29
N ILE A 60 -21.77 1.93 1.41
CA ILE A 60 -23.19 1.83 1.80
C ILE A 60 -23.49 0.42 2.34
N ILE A 61 -22.98 -0.63 1.68
CA ILE A 61 -23.18 -2.02 2.12
C ILE A 61 -22.56 -2.25 3.50
N MET A 62 -21.35 -1.74 3.74
CA MET A 62 -20.69 -1.86 5.06
C MET A 62 -21.42 -1.09 6.16
N ALA A 63 -21.96 0.10 5.85
CA ALA A 63 -22.76 0.86 6.81
C ALA A 63 -24.06 0.13 7.17
N ILE A 64 -24.77 -0.42 6.19
CA ILE A 64 -26.00 -1.19 6.43
C ILE A 64 -25.70 -2.46 7.24
N ALA A 65 -24.65 -3.20 6.90
CA ALA A 65 -24.26 -4.40 7.64
C ALA A 65 -23.92 -4.08 9.11
N SER A 66 -23.27 -2.94 9.39
CA SER A 66 -22.94 -2.54 10.75
C SER A 66 -24.18 -2.22 11.60
N VAL A 67 -25.18 -1.56 11.00
CA VAL A 67 -26.45 -1.26 11.68
C VAL A 67 -27.22 -2.56 11.97
N LEU A 68 -27.28 -3.48 11.01
CA LEU A 68 -27.96 -4.77 11.18
C LEU A 68 -27.29 -5.64 12.25
N LEU A 69 -25.97 -5.65 12.33
CA LEU A 69 -25.25 -6.37 13.40
C LEU A 69 -25.47 -5.72 14.77
N PHE A 70 -25.56 -4.40 14.85
CA PHE A 70 -25.82 -3.70 16.11
C PHE A 70 -27.23 -4.02 16.66
N SER A 71 -28.22 -4.21 15.78
CA SER A 71 -29.57 -4.63 16.18
C SER A 71 -29.64 -6.06 16.69
N ALA A 72 -28.69 -6.93 16.34
CA ALA A 72 -28.66 -8.33 16.77
C ALA A 72 -27.91 -8.57 18.10
N VAL A 73 -27.14 -7.58 18.57
CA VAL A 73 -26.24 -7.70 19.75
C VAL A 73 -26.80 -6.98 20.99
N LEU A 74 -28.06 -6.53 20.99
CA LEU A 74 -28.69 -6.08 22.23
C LEU A 74 -29.28 -7.27 22.97
N PRO A 75 -28.66 -7.77 24.06
CA PRO A 75 -29.32 -8.72 24.94
C PRO A 75 -30.56 -8.06 25.55
N ASP A 76 -31.65 -8.81 25.61
CA ASP A 76 -32.92 -8.42 26.23
C ASP A 76 -32.65 -7.89 27.65
N ALA A 77 -32.76 -6.57 27.83
CA ALA A 77 -32.47 -5.87 29.09
C ALA A 77 -33.59 -6.03 30.14
N ASN A 78 -34.39 -7.10 30.05
CA ASN A 78 -35.60 -7.31 30.83
C ASN A 78 -35.47 -8.48 31.82
N GLU A 79 -34.36 -8.54 32.55
CA GLU A 79 -34.27 -9.36 33.76
C GLU A 79 -33.65 -8.54 34.89
N LEU A 80 -34.45 -7.58 35.37
CA LEU A 80 -34.32 -7.01 36.70
C LEU A 80 -34.80 -8.09 37.68
N ASP A 81 -33.88 -8.84 38.28
CA ASP A 81 -34.18 -9.48 39.55
C ASP A 81 -33.16 -9.12 40.64
N SER A 82 -33.80 -8.83 41.76
CA SER A 82 -33.36 -8.19 42.96
C SER A 82 -32.42 -9.05 43.80
N LYS A 83 -31.30 -8.48 44.25
CA LYS A 83 -30.62 -8.99 45.45
C LYS A 83 -29.84 -7.89 46.18
N PRO A 84 -30.10 -7.68 47.49
CA PRO A 84 -29.28 -6.78 48.31
C PRO A 84 -28.01 -7.52 48.73
N HIS A 85 -26.85 -7.04 48.27
CA HIS A 85 -25.57 -7.55 48.76
C HIS A 85 -24.88 -6.55 49.69
N LYS A 86 -24.59 -7.09 50.89
CA LYS A 86 -23.89 -6.49 52.01
C LYS A 86 -22.54 -5.91 51.62
N GLU A 87 -22.36 -4.70 52.10
CA GLU A 87 -21.11 -4.04 52.47
C GLU A 87 -20.12 -5.02 53.11
N THR A 88 -18.96 -5.22 52.50
CA THR A 88 -17.76 -5.65 53.22
C THR A 88 -16.52 -5.03 52.60
N ALA A 89 -15.83 -4.28 53.45
CA ALA A 89 -14.56 -3.61 53.21
C ALA A 89 -13.46 -4.57 52.73
N VAL A 90 -12.75 -4.17 51.69
CA VAL A 90 -11.38 -4.67 51.44
C VAL A 90 -10.49 -3.51 51.04
N LYS A 91 -9.35 -3.48 51.72
CA LYS A 91 -8.39 -2.41 51.89
C LYS A 91 -7.58 -2.12 50.63
N ASP A 92 -7.27 -0.85 50.48
CA ASP A 92 -6.21 -0.31 49.65
C ASP A 92 -4.90 -1.08 49.82
N LYS A 93 -4.32 -1.52 48.70
CA LYS A 93 -2.90 -1.87 48.61
C LYS A 93 -2.33 -1.41 47.28
N LEU A 94 -1.97 -0.12 47.30
CA LEU A 94 -0.71 0.46 46.85
C LEU A 94 0.15 -0.40 45.90
N THR A 95 0.08 -0.01 44.63
CA THR A 95 1.17 0.12 43.63
C THR A 95 2.59 -0.22 44.07
N LYS A 96 3.25 -1.12 43.32
CA LYS A 96 4.71 -1.10 43.15
C LYS A 96 5.14 -1.86 41.87
N GLU A 97 5.74 -1.09 40.95
CA GLU A 97 6.83 -1.46 40.01
C GLU A 97 6.58 -2.67 39.06
N LYS A 98 7.22 -2.84 37.90
CA LYS A 98 8.48 -2.35 37.38
C LYS A 98 8.45 -2.58 35.86
N SER A 99 9.02 -1.65 35.11
CA SER A 99 9.33 -1.81 33.69
C SER A 99 10.23 -3.02 33.45
N LYS A 100 10.01 -3.76 32.36
CA LYS A 100 11.11 -4.44 31.69
C LYS A 100 10.86 -4.43 30.18
N GLU A 101 11.63 -3.54 29.56
CA GLU A 101 11.99 -3.45 28.16
C GLU A 101 12.70 -4.75 27.75
N GLU A 102 12.22 -5.41 26.69
CA GLU A 102 12.92 -6.53 26.07
C GLU A 102 12.91 -6.35 24.56
N THR A 103 14.13 -6.42 24.05
CA THR A 103 14.61 -6.00 22.75
C THR A 103 14.20 -6.99 21.66
N ILE A 104 13.81 -6.44 20.52
CA ILE A 104 13.49 -7.16 19.28
C ILE A 104 14.80 -7.37 18.52
N GLU A 105 15.21 -8.62 18.34
CA GLU A 105 16.22 -9.00 17.33
C GLU A 105 15.48 -9.46 16.06
N PHE A 106 15.69 -8.70 14.99
CA PHE A 106 15.14 -8.90 13.65
C PHE A 106 16.25 -9.47 12.78
N GLU A 107 16.26 -10.78 12.59
CA GLU A 107 17.09 -11.44 11.59
C GLU A 107 16.38 -11.37 10.24
N THR A 108 17.03 -10.72 9.28
CA THR A 108 16.63 -10.68 7.87
C THR A 108 17.52 -11.64 7.11
N GLU A 109 16.97 -12.80 6.75
CA GLU A 109 17.59 -13.67 5.75
C GLU A 109 17.14 -13.25 4.35
N GLU A 110 18.11 -12.66 3.67
CA GLU A 110 18.18 -12.37 2.26
C GLU A 110 18.32 -13.70 1.49
N THR A 111 17.34 -14.05 0.66
CA THR A 111 17.50 -15.12 -0.33
C THR A 111 17.27 -14.56 -1.73
N VAL A 112 18.39 -14.43 -2.43
CA VAL A 112 18.56 -14.04 -3.83
C VAL A 112 18.68 -15.32 -4.65
N GLU A 113 17.69 -15.60 -5.50
CA GLU A 113 17.76 -16.50 -6.65
C GLU A 113 16.62 -16.09 -7.59
N LYS A 114 16.70 -16.10 -8.91
CA LYS A 114 17.72 -16.35 -9.91
C LYS A 114 17.01 -15.94 -11.21
N ILE A 115 17.63 -15.05 -11.99
CA ILE A 115 17.05 -14.53 -13.24
C ILE A 115 17.32 -15.57 -14.33
N GLU A 116 16.26 -16.01 -15.01
CA GLU A 116 16.35 -16.89 -16.17
C GLU A 116 16.06 -16.06 -17.43
N GLU A 117 17.03 -16.11 -18.31
CA GLU A 117 17.17 -15.44 -19.60
C GLU A 117 16.30 -16.18 -20.62
N THR A 118 15.47 -15.48 -21.39
CA THR A 118 14.74 -16.11 -22.51
C THR A 118 14.65 -15.14 -23.67
N GLU A 119 15.73 -15.18 -24.46
CA GLU A 119 15.83 -15.27 -25.91
C GLU A 119 14.64 -14.76 -26.76
N LEU A 120 14.96 -13.72 -27.53
CA LEU A 120 14.21 -13.18 -28.65
C LEU A 120 14.09 -14.21 -29.79
N THR A 121 12.89 -14.37 -30.33
CA THR A 121 12.68 -14.93 -31.67
C THR A 121 12.25 -13.83 -32.62
N GLU A 122 13.21 -13.51 -33.49
CA GLU A 122 13.12 -12.72 -34.70
C GLU A 122 12.30 -13.48 -35.75
N SER A 123 11.32 -12.82 -36.37
CA SER A 123 10.70 -13.29 -37.61
C SER A 123 10.63 -12.13 -38.58
N GLU A 124 11.59 -12.11 -39.50
CA GLU A 124 11.60 -11.31 -40.72
C GLU A 124 10.43 -11.75 -41.61
N GLU A 125 9.57 -10.81 -41.98
CA GLU A 125 8.90 -10.87 -43.29
C GLU A 125 9.05 -9.54 -44.01
N THR A 126 9.83 -9.63 -45.10
CA THR A 126 9.98 -8.69 -46.19
C THR A 126 8.64 -8.29 -46.81
N PHE A 127 8.35 -7.00 -46.87
CA PHE A 127 7.44 -6.42 -47.85
C PHE A 127 8.07 -5.14 -48.41
N ALA A 128 8.55 -5.24 -49.64
CA ALA A 128 9.01 -4.11 -50.44
C ALA A 128 7.80 -3.47 -51.12
N ASP A 129 7.48 -2.22 -50.81
CA ASP A 129 7.15 -1.19 -51.82
C ASP A 129 7.12 0.23 -51.22
N GLU A 130 7.47 1.19 -52.07
CA GLU A 130 7.94 2.57 -51.86
C GLU A 130 7.11 3.52 -50.98
N ILE A 131 7.73 4.15 -49.94
CA ILE A 131 7.22 5.36 -49.23
C ILE A 131 8.40 6.27 -48.78
N PRO A 132 8.27 7.62 -48.78
CA PRO A 132 9.36 8.60 -48.94
C PRO A 132 10.42 8.68 -47.82
N GLN A 133 11.66 8.92 -48.24
CA GLN A 133 12.81 9.22 -47.38
C GLN A 133 12.70 10.59 -46.70
N THR A 134 12.03 10.62 -45.55
CA THR A 134 12.36 11.47 -44.40
C THR A 134 11.91 10.71 -43.17
N LEU A 135 12.70 9.71 -42.76
CA LEU A 135 12.50 8.99 -41.52
C LEU A 135 12.78 9.99 -40.39
N PRO A 136 11.81 10.39 -39.55
CA PRO A 136 12.13 11.12 -38.35
C PRO A 136 13.06 10.21 -37.55
N GLU A 137 14.24 10.72 -37.23
CA GLU A 137 15.19 10.06 -36.34
C GLU A 137 14.39 9.58 -35.13
N MET A 138 14.28 8.25 -34.98
CA MET A 138 13.45 7.67 -33.94
C MET A 138 14.13 7.96 -32.61
N VAL A 139 13.79 9.09 -31.98
CA VAL A 139 14.36 9.50 -30.70
C VAL A 139 13.88 8.52 -29.64
N VAL A 140 14.70 7.51 -29.34
CA VAL A 140 14.41 6.52 -28.31
C VAL A 140 14.66 7.16 -26.94
N LEU A 141 13.59 7.57 -26.27
CA LEU A 141 13.65 8.05 -24.90
C LEU A 141 13.53 6.88 -23.93
N VAL A 142 14.21 6.97 -22.78
CA VAL A 142 14.15 5.95 -21.72
C VAL A 142 13.45 6.52 -20.50
N GLY A 143 12.22 6.06 -20.27
CA GLY A 143 11.40 6.32 -19.10
C GLY A 143 11.72 5.40 -17.92
N ASN A 144 11.50 5.89 -16.70
CA ASN A 144 11.46 5.10 -15.48
C ASN A 144 10.01 4.96 -15.00
N ALA A 145 9.47 3.74 -15.06
CA ALA A 145 8.09 3.43 -14.68
C ALA A 145 7.76 3.76 -13.21
N ASN A 146 8.76 3.82 -12.32
CA ASN A 146 8.55 4.07 -10.90
C ASN A 146 8.56 5.57 -10.55
N SER A 147 9.51 6.32 -11.12
CA SER A 147 9.61 7.77 -10.86
C SER A 147 8.78 8.61 -11.82
N HIS A 148 8.27 8.03 -12.92
CA HIS A 148 7.60 8.75 -14.00
C HIS A 148 8.49 9.86 -14.60
N VAL A 149 9.79 9.60 -14.71
CA VAL A 149 10.75 10.53 -15.32
C VAL A 149 11.36 9.87 -16.55
N TYR A 150 11.48 10.60 -17.66
CA TYR A 150 12.15 10.14 -18.86
C TYR A 150 13.46 10.88 -19.13
N HIS A 151 14.39 10.17 -19.75
CA HIS A 151 15.76 10.60 -20.03
C HIS A 151 16.09 10.34 -21.50
N ALA A 152 17.06 11.09 -22.03
CA ALA A 152 17.73 10.74 -23.29
C ALA A 152 18.52 9.41 -23.15
N PRO A 153 18.71 8.63 -24.22
CA PRO A 153 19.35 7.32 -24.15
C PRO A 153 20.80 7.40 -23.65
N ASP A 154 21.50 8.50 -23.96
CA ASP A 154 22.89 8.75 -23.57
C ASP A 154 23.06 9.45 -22.21
N CYS A 155 21.97 9.64 -21.45
CA CYS A 155 22.03 10.28 -20.13
C CYS A 155 22.57 9.32 -19.06
N GLU A 156 23.49 9.79 -18.21
CA GLU A 156 23.99 9.01 -17.06
C GLU A 156 22.87 8.53 -16.12
N GLY A 157 21.79 9.30 -16.01
CA GLY A 157 20.60 8.94 -15.27
C GLY A 157 20.00 7.60 -15.71
N VAL A 158 20.11 7.25 -17.00
CA VAL A 158 19.63 5.98 -17.55
C VAL A 158 20.38 4.80 -16.97
N ILE A 159 21.68 4.92 -16.70
CA ILE A 159 22.52 3.84 -16.14
C ILE A 159 21.96 3.39 -14.78
N ASN A 160 21.45 4.34 -13.99
CA ASN A 160 20.89 4.08 -12.66
C ASN A 160 19.47 3.50 -12.69
N ILE A 161 18.81 3.48 -13.85
CA ILE A 161 17.47 2.89 -13.98
C ILE A 161 17.60 1.36 -14.02
N LYS A 162 16.95 0.68 -13.07
CA LYS A 162 16.82 -0.78 -13.09
C LYS A 162 16.11 -1.22 -14.37
N GLU A 163 16.61 -2.24 -15.04
CA GLU A 163 16.07 -2.73 -16.32
C GLU A 163 14.56 -2.99 -16.27
N LYS A 164 14.07 -3.64 -15.21
CA LYS A 164 12.63 -3.87 -14.96
C LYS A 164 11.76 -2.61 -14.89
N ASN A 165 12.37 -1.45 -14.68
CA ASN A 165 11.68 -0.16 -14.59
C ASN A 165 11.90 0.68 -15.85
N ARG A 166 12.67 0.22 -16.84
CA ARG A 166 12.90 0.94 -18.09
C ARG A 166 11.67 0.83 -18.98
N VAL A 167 11.27 1.95 -19.56
CA VAL A 167 10.21 2.03 -20.56
C VAL A 167 10.81 2.75 -21.76
N TYR A 168 10.91 2.08 -22.89
CA TYR A 168 11.38 2.69 -24.12
C TYR A 168 10.21 3.43 -24.78
N LEU A 169 10.43 4.69 -25.12
CA LEU A 169 9.42 5.60 -25.64
C LEU A 169 9.89 6.12 -26.98
N SER A 170 8.96 6.26 -27.91
CA SER A 170 9.25 6.69 -29.29
C SER A 170 9.24 8.21 -29.45
N SER A 171 8.63 8.95 -28.51
CA SER A 171 8.51 10.41 -28.56
C SER A 171 8.24 11.02 -27.18
N VAL A 172 8.52 12.33 -27.05
CA VAL A 172 8.14 13.12 -25.86
C VAL A 172 6.63 13.13 -25.67
N GLU A 173 5.87 13.24 -26.76
CA GLU A 173 4.40 13.24 -26.70
C GLU A 173 3.85 11.94 -26.10
N GLU A 174 4.46 10.80 -26.42
CA GLU A 174 4.12 9.51 -25.82
C GLU A 174 4.45 9.49 -24.32
N ALA A 175 5.63 10.00 -23.95
CA ALA A 175 6.05 10.11 -22.55
C ALA A 175 5.07 10.95 -21.72
N GLU A 176 4.65 12.10 -22.25
CA GLU A 176 3.70 13.00 -21.59
C GLU A 176 2.28 12.41 -21.52
N LYS A 177 1.84 11.69 -22.56
CA LYS A 177 0.56 10.95 -22.53
C LYS A 177 0.55 9.87 -21.45
N LEU A 178 1.71 9.27 -21.17
CA LEU A 178 1.90 8.32 -20.06
C LEU A 178 2.07 9.01 -18.69
N GLY A 179 2.02 10.35 -18.64
CA GLY A 179 2.17 11.14 -17.43
C GLY A 179 3.60 11.20 -16.90
N MET A 180 4.60 10.99 -17.77
CA MET A 180 6.01 11.12 -17.42
C MET A 180 6.52 12.55 -17.63
N THR A 181 7.49 12.96 -16.83
CA THR A 181 8.11 14.29 -16.89
C THR A 181 9.57 14.21 -17.36
N PRO A 182 10.10 15.23 -18.07
CA PRO A 182 11.50 15.24 -18.46
C PRO A 182 12.42 15.30 -17.23
N ALA A 183 13.58 14.66 -17.33
CA ALA A 183 14.64 14.84 -16.34
C ALA A 183 15.19 16.28 -16.39
N GLY A 184 15.36 16.90 -15.22
CA GLY A 184 15.88 18.27 -15.14
C GLY A 184 17.35 18.38 -15.57
N ASP A 185 18.14 17.33 -15.33
CA ASP A 185 19.59 17.32 -15.54
C ASP A 185 20.00 16.81 -16.92
N CYS A 186 19.09 16.16 -17.64
CA CYS A 186 19.31 15.57 -18.95
C CYS A 186 18.20 16.01 -19.89
N GLN A 187 18.35 17.20 -20.48
CA GLN A 187 17.44 17.65 -21.52
C GLN A 187 17.75 16.89 -22.81
N PRO A 188 16.78 16.19 -23.42
CA PRO A 188 16.99 15.63 -24.76
C PRO A 188 17.34 16.79 -25.70
N ALA A 189 18.41 16.62 -26.48
CA ALA A 189 19.09 17.69 -27.20
C ALA A 189 18.27 18.39 -28.30
N GLU A 190 17.03 17.98 -28.54
CA GLU A 190 16.24 18.44 -29.66
C GLU A 190 14.94 19.10 -29.23
N PHE A 191 14.99 20.32 -28.68
CA PHE A 191 13.89 21.30 -28.75
C PHE A 191 14.41 22.74 -28.55
N ASN A 192 15.35 23.19 -29.40
CA ASN A 192 15.60 24.62 -29.65
C ASN A 192 15.51 24.89 -31.16
#